data_AF-A0A3N5YX77-F1
#
_entry.id   AF-A0A3N5YX77-F1
#
_cell.length_a   1.000
_cell.length_b   1.000
_cell.length_c   1.000
_cell.angle_alpha   90.00
_cell.angle_beta   90.00
_cell.angle_gamma   90.00
#
_symmetry.space_group_name_H-M   'P 1'
#
loop_
_entity.id
_entity.type
_entity.pdbx_description
1 polymer ?
#
loop_
_entity_poly.entity_id
_entity_poly.type
_entity_poly.pdbx_seq_one_letter_code
_entity_poly.pdbx_strand_id
1 'polypeptide(L)'
;MDKFIFFKNEIIQISAEIADLFEAAESATGFSEKNFISWKKTCENIRKRLPDEIMRVAAVGPIKSGKSTFVNTLFHGDYLKRGAGVVTAIVTRIRKGPMLRATLFFKSWDEVNQEIDQALSFFPSVINNSDYETFDIRRISDRKYLAAVIQSLSSDQLITQG
;
A
#
# COMPACT_ATOMS: atom_id res chain seq x y z
N MET A 1 7.60 -12.13 -16.52
CA MET A 1 6.26 -11.61 -16.22
C MET A 1 5.19 -12.44 -16.93
N ASP A 2 5.49 -12.95 -18.13
CA ASP A 2 4.57 -13.78 -18.93
C ASP A 2 4.15 -15.09 -18.24
N LYS A 3 5.06 -15.77 -17.53
CA LYS A 3 4.69 -16.98 -16.75
C LYS A 3 3.67 -16.70 -15.64
N PHE A 4 3.79 -15.58 -14.93
CA PHE A 4 2.84 -15.21 -13.89
C PHE A 4 1.46 -14.92 -14.48
N ILE A 5 1.41 -14.16 -15.57
CA ILE A 5 0.17 -13.86 -16.30
C ILE A 5 -0.43 -15.14 -16.86
N PHE A 6 0.39 -16.04 -17.41
CA PHE A 6 -0.02 -17.34 -17.90
C PHE A 6 -0.68 -18.17 -16.80
N PHE A 7 0.01 -18.43 -15.69
CA PHE A 7 -0.56 -19.23 -14.58
C PHE A 7 -1.79 -18.57 -13.97
N LYS A 8 -1.81 -17.24 -13.87
CA LYS A 8 -2.98 -16.49 -13.41
C LYS A 8 -4.19 -16.74 -14.31
N ASN A 9 -4.00 -16.63 -15.62
CA ASN A 9 -5.08 -16.86 -16.59
C ASN A 9 -5.51 -18.32 -16.60
N GLU A 10 -4.56 -19.26 -16.47
CA GLU A 10 -4.83 -20.69 -16.38
C GLU A 10 -5.68 -21.03 -15.15
N ILE A 11 -5.36 -20.49 -13.97
CA ILE A 11 -6.17 -20.67 -12.76
C ILE A 11 -7.59 -20.09 -12.93
N ILE A 12 -7.71 -18.92 -13.56
CA ILE A 12 -9.02 -18.32 -13.85
C ILE A 12 -9.83 -19.21 -14.78
N GLN A 13 -9.20 -19.77 -15.81
CA GLN A 13 -9.84 -20.65 -16.78
C GLN A 13 -10.28 -21.96 -16.12
N ILE A 14 -9.39 -22.65 -15.40
CA ILE A 14 -9.70 -23.88 -14.67
C ILE A 14 -10.86 -23.63 -13.68
N SER A 15 -10.85 -22.49 -12.99
CA SER A 15 -11.93 -22.11 -12.07
C SER A 15 -13.28 -21.92 -12.79
N ALA A 16 -13.29 -21.48 -14.05
CA ALA A 16 -14.51 -21.37 -14.83
C ALA A 16 -14.99 -22.74 -15.30
N GLU A 17 -14.09 -23.57 -15.84
CA GLU A 17 -14.40 -24.93 -16.29
C GLU A 17 -14.95 -25.80 -15.16
N ILE A 18 -14.40 -25.70 -13.95
CA ILE A 18 -14.89 -26.40 -12.76
C ILE A 18 -16.30 -25.90 -12.36
N ALA A 19 -16.57 -24.59 -12.44
CA ALA A 19 -17.87 -24.05 -12.12
C ALA A 19 -18.95 -24.54 -13.10
N ASP A 20 -18.64 -24.54 -14.40
CA ASP A 20 -19.51 -25.06 -15.46
C ASP A 20 -19.79 -26.56 -15.26
N LEU A 21 -18.77 -27.32 -14.82
CA LEU A 21 -18.92 -28.75 -14.52
C LEU A 21 -19.86 -29.00 -13.34
N PHE A 22 -19.84 -28.15 -12.31
CA PHE A 22 -20.81 -28.23 -11.21
C PHE A 22 -22.24 -27.90 -11.67
N GLU A 23 -22.42 -26.91 -12.54
CA GLU A 23 -23.75 -26.59 -13.12
C GLU A 23 -24.29 -27.74 -13.98
N ALA A 24 -23.43 -28.35 -14.80
CA ALA A 24 -23.79 -29.53 -15.59
C ALA A 24 -24.14 -30.72 -14.70
N ALA A 25 -23.38 -30.96 -13.62
CA ALA A 25 -23.62 -32.05 -12.69
C ALA A 25 -24.95 -31.90 -11.94
N GLU A 26 -25.28 -30.70 -11.43
CA GLU A 26 -26.56 -30.43 -10.78
C GLU A 26 -27.74 -30.69 -11.73
N SER A 27 -27.61 -30.25 -12.98
CA SER A 27 -28.64 -30.41 -14.01
C SER A 27 -28.87 -31.87 -14.41
N ALA A 28 -27.81 -32.69 -14.43
CA ALA A 28 -27.86 -34.08 -14.90
C ALA A 28 -28.27 -35.10 -13.83
N THR A 29 -27.97 -34.83 -12.56
CA THR A 29 -28.09 -35.83 -11.47
C THR A 29 -29.22 -35.56 -10.49
N GLY A 30 -29.83 -34.38 -10.52
CA GLY A 30 -30.83 -33.97 -9.54
C GLY A 30 -30.27 -33.83 -8.12
N PHE A 31 -28.95 -33.83 -7.94
CA PHE A 31 -28.32 -33.50 -6.66
C PHE A 31 -28.73 -32.08 -6.24
N SER A 32 -29.13 -31.90 -4.97
CA SER A 32 -29.53 -30.58 -4.48
C SER A 32 -28.37 -29.58 -4.56
N GLU A 33 -28.67 -28.33 -4.92
CA GLU A 33 -27.72 -27.19 -4.99
C GLU A 33 -26.76 -27.13 -3.78
N LYS A 34 -27.22 -27.55 -2.60
CA LYS A 34 -26.44 -27.55 -1.35
C LYS A 34 -25.08 -28.24 -1.42
N ASN A 35 -24.91 -29.23 -2.30
CA ASN A 35 -23.66 -30.00 -2.37
C ASN A 35 -22.51 -29.22 -3.02
N PHE A 36 -22.79 -28.26 -3.90
CA PHE A 36 -21.76 -27.53 -4.65
C PHE A 36 -21.70 -26.02 -4.38
N ILE A 37 -22.64 -25.47 -3.59
CA ILE A 37 -22.66 -24.03 -3.25
C ILE A 37 -21.30 -23.51 -2.74
N SER A 38 -20.63 -24.23 -1.83
CA SER A 38 -19.33 -23.82 -1.28
C SER A 38 -18.22 -23.79 -2.32
N TRP A 39 -18.23 -24.75 -3.25
CA TRP A 39 -17.27 -24.87 -4.35
C TRP A 39 -17.52 -23.81 -5.42
N LYS A 40 -18.77 -23.58 -5.82
CA LYS A 40 -19.16 -22.48 -6.70
C LYS A 40 -18.74 -21.12 -6.13
N LYS A 41 -18.99 -20.88 -4.85
CA LYS A 41 -18.55 -19.67 -4.15
C LYS A 41 -17.03 -19.51 -4.13
N THR A 42 -16.29 -20.61 -3.99
CA THR A 42 -14.82 -20.60 -4.07
C THR A 42 -14.35 -20.21 -5.47
N CYS A 43 -14.92 -20.82 -6.51
CA CYS A 43 -14.61 -20.50 -7.91
C CYS A 43 -14.91 -19.01 -8.21
N GLU A 44 -16.05 -18.50 -7.76
CA GLU A 44 -16.37 -17.08 -7.89
C GLU A 44 -15.37 -16.17 -7.20
N ASN A 45 -14.94 -16.52 -5.98
CA ASN A 45 -13.98 -15.72 -5.22
C ASN A 45 -12.62 -15.67 -5.92
N ILE A 46 -12.16 -16.80 -6.46
CA ILE A 46 -10.92 -16.87 -7.26
C ILE A 46 -11.07 -15.96 -8.48
N ARG A 47 -12.16 -16.08 -9.23
CA ARG A 47 -12.42 -15.28 -10.43
C ARG A 47 -12.55 -13.79 -10.14
N LYS A 48 -13.10 -13.39 -8.99
CA LYS A 48 -13.25 -11.98 -8.59
C LYS A 48 -11.95 -11.37 -8.07
N ARG A 49 -11.16 -12.13 -7.30
CA ARG A 49 -9.98 -11.58 -6.58
C ARG A 49 -8.69 -11.68 -7.37
N LEU A 50 -8.48 -12.81 -8.06
CA LEU A 50 -7.21 -13.07 -8.74
C LEU A 50 -6.90 -12.06 -9.86
N PRO A 51 -7.88 -11.57 -10.66
CA PRO A 51 -7.63 -10.48 -11.62
C PRO A 51 -7.08 -9.20 -10.99
N ASP A 52 -7.53 -8.87 -9.77
CA ASP A 52 -7.15 -7.65 -9.06
C ASP A 52 -5.83 -7.79 -8.28
N GLU A 53 -5.28 -9.00 -8.18
CA GLU A 53 -3.98 -9.20 -7.56
C GLU A 53 -2.88 -8.62 -8.45
N ILE A 54 -2.33 -7.50 -7.96
CA ILE A 54 -1.16 -6.82 -8.50
C ILE A 54 0.05 -7.25 -7.66
N MET A 55 1.09 -7.74 -8.33
CA MET A 55 2.38 -7.95 -7.67
C MET A 55 2.97 -6.60 -7.24
N ARG A 56 3.20 -6.43 -5.94
CA ARG A 56 3.75 -5.19 -5.37
C ARG A 56 5.22 -5.39 -5.06
N VAL A 57 6.06 -4.47 -5.54
CA VAL A 57 7.50 -4.43 -5.25
C VAL A 57 7.82 -3.06 -4.66
N ALA A 58 8.53 -3.04 -3.54
CA ALA A 58 8.97 -1.80 -2.88
C ALA A 58 10.47 -1.61 -3.07
N ALA A 59 10.88 -0.44 -3.58
CA ALA A 59 12.28 -0.02 -3.63
C ALA A 59 12.58 0.83 -2.39
N VAL A 60 13.36 0.29 -1.46
CA VAL A 60 13.70 0.93 -0.17
C VAL A 60 15.20 1.21 -0.12
N GLY A 61 15.57 2.31 0.53
CA GLY A 61 16.97 2.70 0.71
C GLY A 61 17.12 4.20 0.94
N PRO A 62 18.33 4.65 1.31
CA PRO A 62 18.56 6.01 1.79
C PRO A 62 18.39 7.08 0.71
N ILE A 63 18.27 8.34 1.12
CA ILE A 63 18.03 9.45 0.20
C ILE A 63 19.22 9.55 -0.79
N LYS A 64 18.92 9.79 -2.08
CA LYS A 64 19.89 9.81 -3.19
C LYS A 64 20.59 8.47 -3.51
N SER A 65 20.13 7.34 -2.99
CA SER A 65 20.67 5.99 -3.34
C SER A 65 20.35 5.49 -4.76
N GLY A 66 19.76 6.32 -5.62
CA GLY A 66 19.45 5.94 -7.01
C GLY A 66 18.15 5.16 -7.22
N LYS A 67 17.25 5.05 -6.22
CA LYS A 67 15.96 4.33 -6.35
C LYS A 67 15.14 4.72 -7.59
N SER A 68 14.92 6.03 -7.79
CA SER A 68 14.18 6.53 -8.96
C SER A 68 14.89 6.20 -10.27
N THR A 69 16.22 6.24 -10.29
CA THR A 69 17.03 5.85 -11.45
C THR A 69 16.90 4.36 -11.76
N PHE A 70 16.95 3.50 -10.73
CA PHE A 70 16.75 2.06 -10.88
C PHE A 70 15.37 1.75 -11.46
N VAL A 71 14.31 2.34 -10.92
CA VAL A 71 12.94 2.14 -11.40
C VAL A 71 12.75 2.64 -12.83
N ASN A 72 13.29 3.83 -13.17
CA ASN A 72 13.27 4.35 -14.54
C ASN A 72 14.00 3.42 -15.52
N THR A 73 15.14 2.85 -15.11
CA THR A 73 15.89 1.88 -15.92
C THR A 73 15.09 0.60 -16.12
N LEU A 74 14.46 0.08 -15.06
CA LEU A 74 13.60 -1.11 -15.11
C LEU A 74 12.40 -0.93 -16.06
N PHE A 75 11.86 0.28 -16.16
CA PHE A 75 10.76 0.61 -17.06
C PHE A 75 11.22 1.15 -18.42
N HIS A 76 12.52 1.18 -18.69
CA HIS A 76 13.11 1.69 -19.94
C HIS A 76 12.63 3.10 -20.31
N GLY A 77 12.42 3.98 -19.32
CA GLY A 77 11.92 5.34 -19.55
C GLY A 77 12.08 6.26 -18.35
N ASP A 78 12.03 7.57 -18.59
CA ASP A 78 12.22 8.58 -17.55
C ASP A 78 10.89 9.04 -16.95
N TYR A 79 10.35 8.26 -16.01
CA TYR A 79 9.02 8.48 -15.43
C TYR A 79 9.06 9.17 -14.07
N LEU A 80 10.04 8.81 -13.22
CA LEU A 80 10.24 9.41 -11.91
C LEU A 80 11.23 10.56 -11.97
N LYS A 81 10.93 11.66 -11.28
CA LYS A 81 11.88 12.75 -11.12
C LYS A 81 13.14 12.30 -10.38
N ARG A 82 14.27 12.85 -10.83
CA ARG A 82 15.62 12.64 -10.30
C ARG A 82 16.23 14.02 -9.99
N GLY A 83 17.05 14.13 -8.96
CA GLY A 83 17.69 15.40 -8.60
C GLY A 83 18.45 15.34 -7.29
N ALA A 84 19.30 16.35 -7.05
CA ALA A 84 20.24 16.40 -5.92
C ALA A 84 19.61 16.83 -4.58
N GLY A 85 18.28 16.78 -4.43
CA GLY A 85 17.55 17.15 -3.20
C GLY A 85 16.62 16.03 -2.69
N VAL A 86 15.80 16.31 -1.68
CA VAL A 86 14.69 15.42 -1.27
C VAL A 86 13.56 15.56 -2.29
N VAL A 87 13.70 14.89 -3.43
CA VAL A 87 12.74 15.02 -4.55
C VAL A 87 11.51 14.12 -4.35
N THR A 88 11.67 13.00 -3.65
CA THR A 88 10.58 12.06 -3.33
C THR A 88 10.35 12.00 -1.83
N ALA A 89 9.63 12.98 -1.28
CA ALA A 89 9.21 12.99 0.13
C ALA A 89 7.93 12.18 0.37
N ILE A 90 7.28 11.71 -0.70
CA ILE A 90 6.01 10.98 -0.66
C ILE A 90 6.14 9.61 -1.32
N VAL A 91 5.41 8.63 -0.78
CA VAL A 91 5.31 7.29 -1.36
C VAL A 91 4.74 7.40 -2.77
N THR A 92 5.55 7.06 -3.77
CA THR A 92 5.16 7.10 -5.18
C THR A 92 4.90 5.68 -5.66
N ARG A 93 3.67 5.41 -6.10
CA ARG A 93 3.29 4.11 -6.67
C ARG A 93 3.20 4.22 -8.18
N ILE A 94 3.86 3.30 -8.89
CA ILE A 94 3.78 3.20 -10.35
C ILE A 94 3.09 1.89 -10.70
N ARG A 95 2.18 1.95 -11.68
CA ARG A 95 1.56 0.77 -12.29
C ARG A 95 1.37 0.98 -13.78
N LYS A 96 1.32 -0.12 -14.53
CA LYS A 96 0.93 -0.10 -15.95
C LYS A 96 -0.50 0.43 -16.08
N GLY A 97 -0.75 1.24 -17.11
CA GLY A 97 -2.07 1.75 -17.46
C GLY A 97 -2.17 2.00 -18.97
N PRO A 98 -3.39 2.25 -19.50
CA PRO A 98 -3.60 2.48 -20.93
C PRO A 98 -3.03 3.83 -21.41
N MET A 99 -2.83 4.78 -20.50
CA MET A 99 -2.28 6.11 -20.76
C MET A 99 -1.46 6.58 -19.55
N LEU A 100 -0.57 7.55 -19.76
CA LEU A 100 0.14 8.21 -18.66
C LEU A 100 -0.85 9.04 -17.83
N ARG A 101 -0.92 8.76 -16.52
CA ARG A 101 -1.79 9.47 -15.58
C ARG A 101 -1.11 9.55 -14.22
N ALA A 102 -1.20 10.70 -13.57
CA ALA A 102 -0.81 10.91 -12.18
C ALA A 102 -2.05 11.17 -11.32
N THR A 103 -2.13 10.52 -10.16
CA THR A 103 -3.19 10.75 -9.17
C THR A 103 -2.52 11.02 -7.84
N LEU A 104 -2.85 12.16 -7.24
CA LEU A 104 -2.37 12.55 -5.92
C LEU A 104 -3.43 12.21 -4.88
N PHE A 105 -3.02 11.48 -3.85
CA PHE A 105 -3.85 11.19 -2.70
C PHE A 105 -3.34 12.05 -1.55
N PHE A 106 -4.18 12.97 -1.10
CA PHE A 106 -3.90 13.79 0.07
C PHE A 106 -4.57 13.15 1.28
N LYS A 107 -3.82 13.05 2.38
CA LYS A 107 -4.38 12.68 3.67
C LYS A 107 -5.30 13.81 4.16
N SER A 108 -6.35 13.44 4.88
CA SER A 108 -7.14 14.44 5.62
C SER A 108 -6.30 15.03 6.76
N TRP A 109 -6.73 16.18 7.30
CA TRP A 109 -6.09 16.72 8.50
C TRP A 109 -6.20 15.76 9.69
N ASP A 110 -7.31 15.05 9.80
CA ASP A 110 -7.52 14.07 10.88
C ASP A 110 -6.53 12.90 10.77
N GLU A 111 -6.30 12.37 9.56
CA GLU A 111 -5.30 11.33 9.32
C GLU A 111 -3.88 11.81 9.63
N VAL A 112 -3.54 13.03 9.18
CA VAL A 112 -2.23 13.63 9.47
C VAL A 112 -2.02 13.79 10.98
N ASN A 113 -3.02 14.32 11.68
CA ASN A 113 -2.95 14.55 13.12
C ASN A 113 -2.87 13.23 13.89
N GLN A 114 -3.66 12.23 13.51
CA GLN A 114 -3.64 10.91 14.13
C GLN A 114 -2.28 10.21 13.97
N GLU A 115 -1.64 10.30 12.80
CA GLU A 115 -0.31 9.72 12.60
C GLU A 115 0.76 10.42 13.42
N ILE A 116 0.69 11.75 13.55
CA ILE A 116 1.61 12.51 14.39
C ILE A 116 1.40 12.13 15.87
N ASP A 117 0.14 12.04 16.31
CA ASP A 117 -0.21 11.65 17.68
C ASP A 117 0.28 10.23 18.02
N GLN A 118 0.08 9.28 17.09
CA GLN A 118 0.64 7.93 17.21
C GLN A 118 2.17 7.95 17.29
N ALA A 119 2.84 8.75 16.47
CA ALA A 119 4.29 8.90 16.54
C ALA A 119 4.72 9.51 17.89
N LEU A 120 3.98 10.51 18.40
CA LEU A 120 4.24 11.18 19.67
C LEU A 120 4.20 10.21 20.86
N SER A 121 3.40 9.15 20.80
CA SER A 121 3.34 8.11 21.84
C SER A 121 4.67 7.37 22.07
N PHE A 122 5.58 7.37 21.09
CA PHE A 122 6.91 6.76 21.21
C PHE A 122 7.94 7.67 21.89
N PHE A 123 7.59 8.93 22.20
CA PHE A 123 8.53 9.88 22.80
C PHE A 123 8.42 9.85 24.33
N PRO A 124 9.54 9.59 25.05
CA PRO A 124 9.53 9.48 26.51
C PRO A 124 9.01 10.73 27.25
N SER A 125 9.21 11.91 26.67
CA SER A 125 8.83 13.21 27.26
C SER A 125 7.33 13.52 27.17
N VAL A 126 6.59 12.81 26.31
CA VAL A 126 5.14 13.00 26.09
C VAL A 126 4.30 12.27 27.14
N ILE A 127 4.79 11.13 27.64
CA ILE A 127 4.10 10.24 28.58
C ILE A 127 3.78 10.93 29.93
N ASN A 128 4.47 12.02 30.27
CA ASN A 128 4.33 12.72 31.54
C ASN A 128 3.31 13.87 31.55
N ASN A 129 2.67 14.20 30.41
CA ASN A 129 1.61 15.23 30.35
C ASN A 129 0.25 14.58 30.13
N SER A 130 -0.44 14.23 31.22
CA SER A 130 -1.78 13.62 31.21
C SER A 130 -2.91 14.57 30.77
N ASP A 131 -2.62 15.86 30.58
CA ASP A 131 -3.61 16.91 30.27
C ASP A 131 -3.61 17.34 28.79
N TYR A 132 -2.95 16.58 27.91
CA TYR A 132 -2.87 16.96 26.50
C TYR A 132 -4.21 16.70 25.79
N GLU A 133 -4.87 17.76 25.32
CA GLU A 133 -5.98 17.67 24.36
C GLU A 133 -5.52 16.97 23.07
N THR A 134 -6.47 16.55 22.22
CA THR A 134 -6.17 15.93 20.93
C THR A 134 -5.25 16.82 20.07
N PHE A 135 -4.09 16.30 19.68
CA PHE A 135 -3.10 17.03 18.89
C PHE A 135 -3.65 17.49 17.54
N ASP A 136 -3.39 18.74 17.15
CA ASP A 136 -3.71 19.28 15.83
C ASP A 136 -2.58 20.16 15.27
N ILE A 137 -1.93 19.69 14.21
CA ILE A 137 -0.79 20.36 13.55
C ILE A 137 -1.13 21.77 13.06
N ARG A 138 -2.42 22.09 12.89
CA ARG A 138 -2.88 23.43 12.47
C ARG A 138 -2.79 24.44 13.62
N ARG A 139 -2.76 24.01 14.88
CA ARG A 139 -2.63 24.87 16.07
C ARG A 139 -1.17 25.27 16.31
N ILE A 140 -0.94 26.54 16.63
CA ILE A 140 0.42 27.07 16.85
C ILE A 140 1.04 26.47 18.12
N SER A 141 0.24 26.30 19.18
CA SER A 141 0.65 25.68 20.45
C SER A 141 1.25 24.29 20.20
N ASP A 142 0.55 23.48 19.42
CA ASP A 142 0.87 22.07 19.18
C ASP A 142 2.11 21.95 18.30
N ARG A 143 2.28 22.86 17.32
CA ARG A 143 3.54 22.96 16.55
C ARG A 143 4.73 23.33 17.42
N LYS A 144 4.56 24.27 18.38
CA LYS A 144 5.63 24.64 19.31
C LYS A 144 5.98 23.48 20.24
N TYR A 145 4.97 22.78 20.74
CA TYR A 145 5.14 21.58 21.55
C TYR A 145 5.88 20.48 20.78
N LEU A 146 5.44 20.13 19.58
CA LEU A 146 6.09 19.15 18.71
C LEU A 146 7.55 19.53 18.44
N ALA A 147 7.83 20.81 18.15
CA ALA A 147 9.20 21.28 17.95
C ALA A 147 10.07 21.12 19.21
N ALA A 148 9.53 21.42 20.39
CA ALA A 148 10.24 21.22 21.66
C ALA A 148 10.51 19.74 21.95
N VAL A 149 9.53 18.86 21.70
CA VAL A 149 9.69 17.40 21.84
C VAL A 149 10.79 16.89 20.90
N ILE A 150 10.77 17.29 19.63
CA ILE A 150 11.81 16.90 18.65
C ILE A 150 13.19 17.42 19.06
N GLN A 151 13.29 18.65 19.57
CA GLN A 151 14.56 19.22 20.05
C GLN A 151 15.08 18.56 21.33
N SER A 152 14.18 17.99 22.16
CA SER A 152 14.56 17.28 23.38
C SER A 152 15.17 15.90 23.13
N LEU A 153 15.07 15.38 21.90
CA LEU A 153 15.71 14.14 21.50
C LEU A 153 17.23 14.34 21.46
N SER A 154 17.97 13.54 22.21
CA SER A 154 19.43 13.54 22.13
C SER A 154 19.89 13.11 20.73
N SER A 155 21.04 13.62 20.30
CA SER A 155 21.69 13.28 19.02
C SER A 155 21.88 11.78 18.81
N ASP A 156 21.91 10.99 19.88
CA ASP A 156 22.09 9.55 19.87
C ASP A 156 20.78 8.78 19.56
N GLN A 157 19.62 9.44 19.68
CA GLN A 157 18.31 8.93 19.30
C GLN A 157 17.86 9.43 17.92
N LEU A 158 18.52 10.46 17.40
CA LEU A 158 18.35 10.90 16.02
C LEU A 158 19.11 9.92 15.12
N ILE A 159 18.38 9.13 14.33
CA ILE A 159 18.99 8.33 13.24
C ILE A 159 19.55 9.31 12.21
N THR A 160 20.80 9.72 12.41
CA THR A 160 21.54 10.67 11.56
C THR A 160 22.34 9.98 10.46
N GLN A 161 22.37 8.64 10.46
CA GLN A 161 23.01 7.84 9.41
C GLN A 161 21.98 6.98 8.69
N GLY A 162 21.43 7.55 7.61
CA GLY A 162 20.68 6.86 6.56
C GLY A 162 21.28 7.22 5.21
#